data_AF-A0AAW6TCG8-F1
#
_entry.id   AF-A0AAW6TCG8-F1
#
_cell.length_a   1.000
_cell.length_b   1.000
_cell.length_c   1.000
_cell.angle_alpha   90.00
_cell.angle_beta   90.00
_cell.angle_gamma   90.00
#
_symmetry.space_group_name_H-M   'P 1'
#
loop_
_entity.id
_entity.type
_entity.pdbx_description
1 polymer ?
#
loop_
_entity_poly.entity_id
_entity_poly.type
_entity_poly.pdbx_seq_one_letter_code
_entity_poly.pdbx_strand_id
1 'polypeptide(L)'
;MSDSRDGLGAEVAGAAGVPVLAAGALCWKAVGDEVQVLVVRRTQHRDVSFPKGKLEPGETLPECAVREIAEETGLCVGLGAPLGTIEYTLPSGRPKIVYYWLAEVGEAAIGNSTFVSNDEIESLEWMPIDLARESLSYEHDIDLLDRFADRVEAGTNRTFAIIVLRHGKAVSRDAWDGPDSTRPLLQKGADQAASVAHGIAAFRPKRLVTSDATRCVATIAPLARLVGLDAKEKAGLSQDAWADGNGRVPHIVRRVFDREESAVLCSHGPVLPEIVHDVVTRTGAALGDELRHASSLGTGDFCAMHVSVGAPNHRLVAVETHQPTV
;
A
#
# COMPACT_ATOMS: atom_id res chain seq x y z
N MET A 1 -0.78 66.89 0.15
CA MET A 1 0.43 66.47 -0.58
C MET A 1 1.35 65.85 0.46
N SER A 2 1.02 64.68 1.00
CA SER A 2 1.33 63.35 0.44
C SER A 2 2.82 63.21 0.15
N ASP A 3 3.57 62.68 1.12
CA ASP A 3 4.75 61.90 0.79
C ASP A 3 4.77 60.65 1.66
N SER A 4 4.23 59.61 1.06
CA SER A 4 4.14 58.24 1.51
C SER A 4 5.52 57.61 1.35
N ARG A 5 6.14 57.19 2.44
CA ARG A 5 7.21 56.18 2.36
C ARG A 5 6.61 54.86 2.80
N ASP A 6 6.08 54.17 1.81
CA ASP A 6 5.62 52.79 1.89
C ASP A 6 6.73 51.90 2.43
N GLY A 7 6.55 51.45 3.67
CA GLY A 7 7.25 50.28 4.17
C GLY A 7 6.70 49.06 3.45
N LEU A 8 7.42 48.60 2.43
CA LEU A 8 7.31 47.25 1.90
C LEU A 8 7.76 46.28 3.00
N GLY A 9 6.83 45.96 3.90
CA GLY A 9 6.91 44.78 4.74
C GLY A 9 6.84 43.57 3.83
N ALA A 10 7.99 42.96 3.56
CA ALA A 10 8.05 41.62 3.01
C ALA A 10 7.31 40.70 3.99
N GLU A 11 6.12 40.25 3.60
CA GLU A 11 5.51 39.08 4.20
C GLU A 11 6.50 37.92 4.02
N VAL A 12 7.19 37.61 5.11
CA VAL A 12 8.01 36.42 5.20
C VAL A 12 7.04 35.25 5.12
N ALA A 13 6.94 34.62 3.95
CA ALA A 13 6.26 33.35 3.77
C ALA A 13 6.78 32.38 4.85
N GLY A 14 5.92 32.08 5.82
CA GLY A 14 6.24 31.18 6.92
C GLY A 14 6.67 29.84 6.35
N ALA A 15 7.80 29.31 6.80
CA ALA A 15 8.30 28.00 6.42
C ALA A 15 7.17 26.97 6.56
N ALA A 16 6.81 26.30 5.46
CA ALA A 16 5.81 25.25 5.47
C ALA A 16 6.19 24.19 6.52
N GLY A 17 5.37 24.05 7.56
CA GLY A 17 5.62 23.08 8.63
C GLY A 17 5.58 21.64 8.11
N VAL A 18 6.13 20.70 8.88
CA VAL A 18 6.10 19.26 8.57
C VAL A 18 4.65 18.84 8.22
N PRO A 19 4.42 18.14 7.09
CA PRO A 19 3.07 17.77 6.67
C PRO A 19 2.38 16.88 7.71
N VAL A 20 1.07 17.06 7.84
CA VAL A 20 0.21 16.10 8.55
C VAL A 20 -0.15 15.01 7.55
N LEU A 21 0.30 13.78 7.81
CA LEU A 21 -0.02 12.63 6.97
C LEU A 21 -1.30 11.97 7.46
N ALA A 22 -2.08 11.48 6.50
CA ALA A 22 -3.33 10.78 6.70
C ALA A 22 -3.49 9.71 5.61
N ALA A 23 -4.28 8.69 5.90
CA ALA A 23 -4.58 7.64 4.94
C ALA A 23 -6.03 7.17 5.06
N GLY A 24 -6.57 6.65 3.97
CA GLY A 24 -7.91 6.10 3.91
C GLY A 24 -8.08 5.21 2.68
N ALA A 25 -9.32 4.83 2.42
CA ALA A 25 -9.65 4.03 1.25
C ALA A 25 -11.01 4.40 0.67
N LEU A 26 -11.09 4.38 -0.66
CA LEU A 26 -12.35 4.32 -1.37
C LEU A 26 -12.82 2.86 -1.34
N CYS A 27 -13.69 2.57 -0.38
CA CYS A 27 -14.30 1.25 -0.24
C CYS A 27 -15.41 1.09 -1.28
N TRP A 28 -15.40 0.00 -2.03
CA TRP A 28 -16.38 -0.26 -3.07
C TRP A 28 -16.86 -1.72 -3.05
N LYS A 29 -18.03 -1.99 -3.61
CA LYS A 29 -18.57 -3.34 -3.80
C LYS A 29 -19.25 -3.46 -5.16
N ALA A 30 -19.23 -4.66 -5.73
CA ALA A 30 -20.01 -4.96 -6.94
C ALA A 30 -21.47 -5.27 -6.56
N VAL A 31 -22.42 -4.75 -7.35
CA VAL A 31 -23.85 -5.05 -7.27
C VAL A 31 -24.35 -5.35 -8.67
N GLY A 32 -24.37 -6.63 -9.05
CA GLY A 32 -24.54 -7.02 -10.45
C GLY A 32 -23.38 -6.52 -11.30
N ASP A 33 -23.70 -5.80 -12.38
CA ASP A 33 -22.72 -5.17 -13.27
C ASP A 33 -22.33 -3.74 -12.86
N GLU A 34 -22.94 -3.22 -11.79
CA GLU A 34 -22.64 -1.89 -11.26
C GLU A 34 -21.71 -1.97 -10.04
N VAL A 35 -21.15 -0.83 -9.67
CA VAL A 35 -20.38 -0.67 -8.43
C VAL A 35 -21.01 0.38 -7.53
N GLN A 36 -20.93 0.15 -6.23
CA GLN A 36 -21.27 1.13 -5.21
C GLN A 36 -20.04 1.46 -4.38
N VAL A 37 -19.92 2.72 -3.96
CA VAL A 37 -18.87 3.22 -3.07
C VAL A 37 -19.44 3.52 -1.70
N LEU A 38 -18.62 3.37 -0.66
CA LEU A 38 -18.96 3.74 0.70
C LEU A 38 -18.57 5.20 0.95
N VAL A 39 -19.54 6.00 1.40
CA VAL A 39 -19.30 7.33 1.95
C VAL A 39 -19.68 7.36 3.42
N VAL A 40 -19.05 8.26 4.17
CA VAL A 40 -19.35 8.50 5.58
C VAL A 40 -19.92 9.89 5.76
N ARG A 41 -20.94 10.02 6.61
CA ARG A 41 -21.45 11.31 7.08
C ARG A 41 -20.84 11.61 8.43
N ARG A 42 -20.11 12.72 8.57
CA ARG A 42 -19.41 13.04 9.83
C ARG A 42 -20.26 13.92 10.73
N THR A 43 -20.42 13.51 11.99
CA THR A 43 -21.31 14.15 12.97
C THR A 43 -20.90 15.60 13.25
N GLN A 44 -19.62 15.85 13.51
CA GLN A 44 -19.12 17.18 13.91
C GLN A 44 -19.07 18.18 12.77
N HIS A 45 -18.74 17.71 11.57
CA HIS A 45 -18.52 18.57 10.41
C HIS A 45 -19.75 18.68 9.51
N ARG A 46 -20.70 17.74 9.64
CA ARG A 46 -21.94 17.64 8.86
C ARG A 46 -21.69 17.60 7.35
N ASP A 47 -20.60 16.99 6.95
CA ASP A 47 -20.18 16.77 5.58
C ASP A 47 -20.22 15.28 5.22
N VAL A 48 -20.08 15.00 3.93
CA VAL A 48 -20.00 13.66 3.35
C VAL A 48 -18.64 13.55 2.67
N SER A 49 -17.85 12.56 3.08
CA SER A 49 -16.51 12.30 2.54
C SER A 49 -16.22 10.80 2.46
N PHE A 50 -15.06 10.45 1.92
CA PHE A 50 -14.50 9.11 2.11
C PHE A 50 -13.89 8.94 3.50
N PRO A 51 -13.89 7.71 4.04
CA PRO A 51 -13.30 7.39 5.32
C PRO A 51 -11.76 7.47 5.29
N LYS A 52 -11.19 8.11 6.31
CA LYS A 52 -9.76 8.45 6.42
C LYS A 52 -9.43 9.09 7.76
N GLY A 53 -8.25 8.81 8.28
CA GLY A 53 -7.73 9.52 9.45
C GLY A 53 -6.22 9.67 9.44
N LYS A 54 -5.68 10.06 10.60
CA LYS A 54 -4.31 10.57 10.70
C LYS A 54 -3.35 9.41 10.93
N LEU A 55 -2.17 9.51 10.30
CA LEU A 55 -1.08 8.58 10.54
C LEU A 55 -0.60 8.68 12.00
N GLU A 56 -0.55 7.54 12.70
CA GLU A 56 -0.01 7.48 14.05
C GLU A 56 1.52 7.33 14.06
N PRO A 57 2.21 7.71 15.15
CA PRO A 57 3.65 7.52 15.26
C PRO A 57 4.07 6.04 15.11
N GLY A 58 4.97 5.78 14.17
CA GLY A 58 5.51 4.44 13.90
C GLY A 58 4.68 3.61 12.92
N GLU A 59 3.50 4.10 12.52
CA GLU A 59 2.59 3.45 11.60
C GLU A 59 3.01 3.65 10.13
N THR A 60 2.78 2.64 9.28
CA THR A 60 2.93 2.79 7.82
C THR A 60 1.64 3.35 7.19
N LEU A 61 1.72 4.05 6.05
CA LEU A 61 0.51 4.59 5.41
C LEU A 61 -0.54 3.52 5.05
N PRO A 62 -0.18 2.34 4.51
CA PRO A 62 -1.16 1.27 4.26
C PRO A 62 -1.81 0.73 5.54
N GLU A 63 -1.04 0.62 6.64
CA GLU A 63 -1.54 0.23 7.95
C GLU A 63 -2.55 1.26 8.49
N CYS A 64 -2.22 2.55 8.39
CA CYS A 64 -3.13 3.64 8.73
C CYS A 64 -4.43 3.55 7.95
N ALA A 65 -4.38 3.35 6.63
CA ALA A 65 -5.59 3.24 5.83
C ALA A 65 -6.51 2.13 6.34
N VAL A 66 -6.00 0.91 6.57
CA VAL A 66 -6.87 -0.20 7.02
C VAL A 66 -7.36 -0.03 8.45
N ARG A 67 -6.56 0.57 9.34
CA ARG A 67 -6.95 0.89 10.71
C ARG A 67 -8.10 1.91 10.71
N GLU A 68 -7.95 3.00 9.98
CA GLU A 68 -8.95 4.07 9.90
C GLU A 68 -10.26 3.58 9.27
N ILE A 69 -10.19 2.74 8.23
CA ILE A 69 -11.40 2.09 7.71
C ILE A 69 -12.07 1.23 8.79
N ALA A 70 -11.32 0.45 9.56
CA ALA A 70 -11.89 -0.37 10.62
C ALA A 70 -12.50 0.47 11.76
N GLU A 71 -11.87 1.56 12.16
CA GLU A 71 -12.35 2.47 13.21
C GLU A 71 -13.61 3.22 12.79
N GLU A 72 -13.61 3.84 11.60
CA GLU A 72 -14.73 4.67 11.15
C GLU A 72 -15.93 3.85 10.63
N THR A 73 -15.69 2.64 10.11
CA THR A 73 -16.72 1.87 9.38
C THR A 73 -16.95 0.45 9.89
N GLY A 74 -16.16 -0.01 10.87
CA GLY A 74 -16.19 -1.39 11.35
C GLY A 74 -15.82 -2.44 10.29
N LEU A 75 -15.34 -2.05 9.11
CA LEU A 75 -15.03 -2.96 8.02
C LEU A 75 -13.58 -3.45 8.08
N CYS A 76 -13.40 -4.78 8.00
CA CYS A 76 -12.08 -5.38 7.81
C CYS A 76 -11.78 -5.55 6.32
N VAL A 77 -11.02 -4.62 5.75
CA VAL A 77 -10.71 -4.56 4.31
C VAL A 77 -9.28 -4.98 4.00
N GLY A 78 -9.02 -5.29 2.72
CA GLY A 78 -7.67 -5.39 2.16
C GLY A 78 -7.51 -4.38 1.05
N LEU A 79 -6.35 -3.73 0.98
CA LEU A 79 -6.09 -2.70 -0.01
C LEU A 79 -5.77 -3.32 -1.38
N GLY A 80 -6.34 -2.74 -2.42
CA GLY A 80 -5.95 -2.88 -3.82
C GLY A 80 -5.05 -1.73 -4.24
N ALA A 81 -5.07 -1.39 -5.53
CA ALA A 81 -4.23 -0.33 -6.08
C ALA A 81 -4.44 1.05 -5.42
N PRO A 82 -3.38 1.86 -5.28
CA PRO A 82 -3.50 3.25 -4.87
C PRO A 82 -4.36 4.04 -5.88
N LEU A 83 -5.15 4.97 -5.35
CA LEU A 83 -6.06 5.85 -6.10
C LEU A 83 -5.55 7.30 -6.18
N GLY A 84 -4.54 7.62 -5.37
CA GLY A 84 -3.81 8.89 -5.39
C GLY A 84 -3.87 9.63 -4.07
N THR A 85 -3.44 10.89 -4.10
CA THR A 85 -3.40 11.76 -2.93
C THR A 85 -4.35 12.94 -3.06
N ILE A 86 -4.75 13.47 -1.90
CA ILE A 86 -5.44 14.74 -1.73
C ILE A 86 -4.58 15.64 -0.84
N GLU A 87 -4.32 16.86 -1.28
CA GLU A 87 -3.44 17.82 -0.61
C GLU A 87 -4.16 19.14 -0.35
N TYR A 88 -4.12 19.61 0.89
CA TYR A 88 -4.66 20.92 1.26
C TYR A 88 -3.97 21.49 2.50
N THR A 89 -4.09 22.79 2.70
CA THR A 89 -3.50 23.49 3.83
C THR A 89 -4.49 23.57 4.99
N LEU A 90 -4.06 23.16 6.19
CA LEU A 90 -4.85 23.28 7.41
C LEU A 90 -4.98 24.75 7.85
N PRO A 91 -5.97 25.11 8.70
CA PRO A 91 -6.05 26.44 9.30
C PRO A 91 -4.78 26.87 10.06
N SER A 92 -3.98 25.91 10.50
CA SER A 92 -2.67 26.13 11.13
C SER A 92 -1.54 26.50 10.16
N GLY A 93 -1.81 26.54 8.85
CA GLY A 93 -0.81 26.77 7.80
C GLY A 93 0.02 25.54 7.44
N ARG A 94 -0.15 24.41 8.13
CA ARG A 94 0.55 23.15 7.81
C ARG A 94 -0.11 22.45 6.61
N PRO A 95 0.67 21.90 5.67
CA PRO A 95 0.12 21.03 4.64
C PRO A 95 -0.43 19.74 5.26
N LYS A 96 -1.54 19.25 4.72
CA LYS A 96 -2.10 17.92 5.00
C LYS A 96 -2.16 17.13 3.70
N ILE A 97 -1.65 15.91 3.74
CA ILE A 97 -1.61 14.98 2.60
C ILE A 97 -2.36 13.71 3.02
N VAL A 98 -3.39 13.35 2.27
CA VAL A 98 -4.16 12.13 2.48
C VAL A 98 -3.89 11.16 1.34
N TYR A 99 -3.49 9.94 1.65
CA TYR A 99 -3.28 8.87 0.68
C TYR A 99 -4.49 7.95 0.64
N TYR A 100 -4.95 7.61 -0.57
CA TYR A 100 -6.10 6.72 -0.75
C TYR A 100 -5.75 5.49 -1.57
N TRP A 101 -6.31 4.36 -1.14
CA TRP A 101 -6.31 3.09 -1.86
C TRP A 101 -7.72 2.67 -2.23
N LEU A 102 -7.83 1.78 -3.21
CA LEU A 102 -9.06 1.03 -3.44
C LEU A 102 -9.19 -0.07 -2.39
N ALA A 103 -10.41 -0.33 -1.93
CA ALA A 103 -10.72 -1.45 -1.07
C ALA A 103 -12.01 -2.13 -1.52
N GLU A 104 -11.92 -3.33 -2.09
CA GLU A 104 -13.13 -4.09 -2.41
C GLU A 104 -13.68 -4.75 -1.15
N VAL A 105 -14.98 -4.57 -0.91
CA VAL A 105 -15.67 -5.06 0.29
C VAL A 105 -16.72 -6.09 -0.12
N GLY A 106 -16.47 -7.35 0.21
CA GLY A 106 -17.42 -8.44 -0.02
C GLY A 106 -18.57 -8.46 1.00
N GLU A 107 -19.66 -9.14 0.64
CA GLU A 107 -20.87 -9.24 1.48
C GLU A 107 -20.59 -9.72 2.91
N ALA A 108 -19.67 -10.69 3.08
CA ALA A 108 -19.31 -11.19 4.41
C ALA A 108 -18.63 -10.12 5.28
N ALA A 109 -17.83 -9.22 4.71
CA ALA A 109 -17.23 -8.12 5.46
C ALA A 109 -18.28 -7.07 5.84
N ILE A 110 -19.22 -6.78 4.94
CA ILE A 110 -20.34 -5.87 5.21
C ILE A 110 -21.23 -6.43 6.33
N GLY A 111 -21.60 -7.71 6.25
CA GLY A 111 -22.45 -8.38 7.25
C GLY A 111 -21.78 -8.53 8.63
N ASN A 112 -20.45 -8.49 8.68
CA ASN A 112 -19.67 -8.51 9.91
C ASN A 112 -19.19 -7.12 10.36
N SER A 113 -19.65 -6.03 9.70
CA SER A 113 -19.31 -4.67 10.12
C SER A 113 -19.74 -4.45 11.56
N THR A 114 -18.82 -3.93 12.38
CA THR A 114 -19.08 -3.60 13.78
C THR A 114 -19.43 -2.12 13.97
N PHE A 115 -19.76 -1.41 12.89
CA PHE A 115 -20.02 0.02 12.96
C PHE A 115 -21.17 0.35 13.91
N VAL A 116 -20.92 1.33 14.77
CA VAL A 116 -21.94 1.98 15.59
C VAL A 116 -21.72 3.48 15.43
N SER A 117 -22.82 4.20 15.15
CA SER A 117 -22.82 5.66 15.07
C SER A 117 -22.23 6.27 16.34
N ASN A 118 -21.37 7.26 16.18
CA ASN A 118 -20.63 7.89 17.27
C ASN A 118 -20.43 9.39 17.03
N ASP A 119 -19.69 10.05 17.93
CA ASP A 119 -19.44 11.49 17.88
C ASP A 119 -18.60 11.93 16.67
N GLU A 120 -18.01 11.00 15.91
CA GLU A 120 -17.22 11.25 14.71
C GLU A 120 -18.03 10.94 13.43
N ILE A 121 -18.59 9.74 13.32
CA ILE A 121 -19.34 9.26 12.16
C ILE A 121 -20.80 8.99 12.52
N GLU A 122 -21.70 9.70 11.84
CA GLU A 122 -23.15 9.60 12.01
C GLU A 122 -23.68 8.35 11.31
N SER A 123 -23.33 8.17 10.02
CA SER A 123 -23.85 7.09 9.19
C SER A 123 -22.88 6.66 8.09
N LEU A 124 -23.07 5.41 7.65
CA LEU A 124 -22.42 4.83 6.48
C LEU A 124 -23.45 4.67 5.36
N GLU A 125 -23.12 5.09 4.15
CA GLU A 125 -24.01 4.99 3.00
C GLU A 125 -23.28 4.36 1.80
N TRP A 126 -23.84 3.28 1.24
CA TRP A 126 -23.36 2.69 -0.01
C TRP A 126 -24.12 3.32 -1.18
N MET A 127 -23.41 3.98 -2.09
CA MET A 127 -24.01 4.75 -3.18
C MET A 127 -23.46 4.35 -4.54
N PRO A 128 -24.29 4.31 -5.60
CA PRO A 128 -23.79 4.32 -6.98
C PRO A 128 -22.90 5.54 -7.23
N ILE A 129 -22.00 5.45 -8.22
CA ILE A 129 -21.02 6.52 -8.52
C ILE A 129 -21.70 7.88 -8.74
N ASP A 130 -22.77 7.92 -9.53
CA ASP A 130 -23.46 9.19 -9.84
C ASP A 130 -24.07 9.84 -8.59
N LEU A 131 -24.67 9.04 -7.71
CA LEU A 131 -25.24 9.55 -6.46
C LEU A 131 -24.16 9.99 -5.47
N ALA A 132 -23.05 9.26 -5.41
CA ALA A 132 -21.91 9.64 -4.58
C ALA A 132 -21.33 10.99 -5.03
N ARG A 133 -21.21 11.21 -6.35
CA ARG A 133 -20.76 12.47 -6.94
C ARG A 133 -21.63 13.66 -6.51
N GLU A 134 -22.95 13.49 -6.49
CA GLU A 134 -23.88 14.53 -6.04
C GLU A 134 -23.85 14.77 -4.53
N SER A 135 -23.45 13.76 -3.75
CA SER A 135 -23.51 13.78 -2.29
C SER A 135 -22.22 14.26 -1.61
N LEU A 136 -21.06 14.02 -2.24
CA LEU A 136 -19.75 14.39 -1.68
C LEU A 136 -19.65 15.91 -1.47
N SER A 137 -19.16 16.30 -0.30
CA SER A 137 -19.10 17.71 0.10
C SER A 137 -17.88 18.47 -0.44
N TYR A 138 -16.89 17.76 -0.98
CA TYR A 138 -15.62 18.33 -1.40
C TYR A 138 -15.26 17.96 -2.83
N GLU A 139 -14.82 18.95 -3.61
CA GLU A 139 -14.38 18.78 -5.00
C GLU A 139 -13.24 17.76 -5.13
N HIS A 140 -12.28 17.76 -4.20
CA HIS A 140 -11.17 16.80 -4.21
C HIS A 140 -11.61 15.35 -3.97
N ASP A 141 -12.71 15.12 -3.24
CA ASP A 141 -13.27 13.78 -3.08
C ASP A 141 -14.01 13.37 -4.38
N ILE A 142 -14.65 14.32 -5.08
CA ILE A 142 -15.24 14.07 -6.40
C ILE A 142 -14.14 13.68 -7.41
N ASP A 143 -13.02 14.40 -7.42
CA ASP A 143 -11.86 14.05 -8.27
C ASP A 143 -11.34 12.64 -7.97
N LEU A 144 -11.34 12.22 -6.70
CA LEU A 144 -10.95 10.88 -6.30
C LEU A 144 -11.96 9.82 -6.80
N LEU A 145 -13.26 10.12 -6.71
CA LEU A 145 -14.33 9.29 -7.24
C LEU A 145 -14.23 9.14 -8.78
N ASP A 146 -13.88 10.21 -9.48
CA ASP A 146 -13.65 10.20 -10.92
C ASP A 146 -12.52 9.26 -11.32
N ARG A 147 -11.39 9.32 -10.61
CA ARG A 147 -10.29 8.36 -10.82
C ARG A 147 -10.75 6.92 -10.61
N PHE A 148 -11.66 6.67 -9.67
CA PHE A 148 -12.21 5.33 -9.47
C PHE A 148 -13.14 4.93 -10.62
N ALA A 149 -13.99 5.83 -11.09
CA ALA A 149 -14.85 5.60 -12.25
C ALA A 149 -14.02 5.22 -13.49
N ASP A 150 -12.92 5.93 -13.75
CA ASP A 150 -11.97 5.60 -14.83
C ASP A 150 -11.41 4.18 -14.68
N ARG A 151 -11.10 3.75 -13.44
CA ARG A 151 -10.61 2.38 -13.18
C ARG A 151 -11.68 1.32 -13.44
N VAL A 152 -12.93 1.61 -13.13
CA VAL A 152 -14.08 0.72 -13.39
C VAL A 152 -14.31 0.60 -14.89
N GLU A 153 -14.37 1.71 -15.62
CA GLU A 153 -14.51 1.72 -17.08
C GLU A 153 -13.36 0.97 -17.76
N ALA A 154 -12.13 1.16 -17.28
CA ALA A 154 -10.97 0.46 -17.78
C ALA A 154 -10.92 -1.03 -17.38
N GLY A 155 -11.77 -1.51 -16.46
CA GLY A 155 -11.71 -2.88 -15.92
C GLY A 155 -10.44 -3.17 -15.12
N THR A 156 -10.02 -2.20 -14.29
CA THR A 156 -8.78 -2.24 -13.48
C THR A 156 -9.00 -1.90 -12.00
N ASN A 157 -10.26 -1.79 -11.56
CA ASN A 157 -10.65 -1.56 -10.17
C ASN A 157 -10.38 -2.77 -9.26
N ARG A 158 -10.40 -4.01 -9.81
CA ARG A 158 -9.97 -5.23 -9.09
C ARG A 158 -8.51 -5.54 -9.36
N THR A 159 -7.73 -5.64 -8.29
CA THR A 159 -6.29 -5.93 -8.37
C THR A 159 -5.84 -6.91 -7.29
N PHE A 160 -4.75 -7.63 -7.55
CA PHE A 160 -3.98 -8.35 -6.55
C PHE A 160 -2.55 -7.81 -6.51
N ALA A 161 -1.90 -7.87 -5.35
CA ALA A 161 -0.57 -7.30 -5.16
C ALA A 161 0.53 -8.37 -5.21
N ILE A 162 1.50 -8.19 -6.11
CA ILE A 162 2.78 -8.90 -6.05
C ILE A 162 3.73 -8.03 -5.25
N ILE A 163 3.98 -8.44 -4.00
CA ILE A 163 4.73 -7.66 -3.02
C ILE A 163 6.16 -8.19 -2.96
N VAL A 164 7.12 -7.36 -3.34
CA VAL A 164 8.56 -7.69 -3.26
C VAL A 164 9.11 -7.08 -1.99
N LEU A 165 9.70 -7.90 -1.13
CA LEU A 165 10.28 -7.49 0.15
C LEU A 165 11.77 -7.76 0.16
N ARG A 166 12.60 -6.72 0.34
CA ARG A 166 14.02 -6.94 0.62
C ARG A 166 14.19 -7.34 2.08
N HIS A 167 15.03 -8.34 2.35
CA HIS A 167 15.36 -8.67 3.74
C HIS A 167 15.85 -7.44 4.54
N GLY A 168 15.58 -7.44 5.84
CA GLY A 168 16.02 -6.41 6.77
C GLY A 168 17.54 -6.35 6.90
N LYS A 169 18.05 -5.33 7.60
CA LYS A 169 19.49 -5.16 7.82
C LYS A 169 20.08 -6.40 8.54
N ALA A 170 21.07 -7.02 7.90
CA ALA A 170 21.77 -8.21 8.40
C ALA A 170 23.22 -7.89 8.82
N VAL A 171 23.83 -8.80 9.58
CA VAL A 171 25.27 -8.78 9.89
C VAL A 171 26.04 -8.66 8.57
N SER A 172 27.11 -7.85 8.53
CA SER A 172 27.91 -7.70 7.30
C SER A 172 28.59 -9.03 6.94
N ARG A 173 28.99 -9.19 5.67
CA ARG A 173 29.69 -10.40 5.23
C ARG A 173 31.03 -10.56 5.94
N ASP A 174 31.76 -9.46 6.09
CA ASP A 174 33.11 -9.46 6.70
C ASP A 174 33.09 -9.79 8.20
N ALA A 175 31.94 -9.65 8.87
CA ALA A 175 31.77 -9.92 10.30
C ALA A 175 31.05 -11.25 10.56
N TRP A 176 30.97 -12.14 9.58
CA TRP A 176 30.30 -13.44 9.70
C TRP A 176 31.18 -14.58 9.20
N ASP A 177 31.52 -15.49 10.09
CA ASP A 177 32.44 -16.60 9.80
C ASP A 177 31.76 -17.81 9.12
N GLY A 178 30.43 -17.81 9.02
CA GLY A 178 29.65 -18.88 8.39
C GLY A 178 29.31 -18.62 6.91
N PRO A 179 28.58 -19.54 6.25
CA PRO A 179 28.05 -19.29 4.91
C PRO A 179 27.20 -18.02 4.86
N ASP A 180 27.22 -17.28 3.72
CA ASP A 180 26.45 -16.04 3.58
C ASP A 180 24.95 -16.25 3.83
N SER A 181 24.41 -17.40 3.41
CA SER A 181 23.02 -17.78 3.57
C SER A 181 22.58 -17.87 5.03
N THR A 182 23.49 -18.14 5.97
CA THR A 182 23.17 -18.29 7.40
C THR A 182 23.24 -16.98 8.18
N ARG A 183 23.62 -15.86 7.55
CA ARG A 183 23.74 -14.56 8.23
C ARG A 183 22.41 -14.12 8.87
N PRO A 184 22.40 -13.80 10.17
CA PRO A 184 21.21 -13.34 10.85
C PRO A 184 20.94 -11.85 10.62
N LEU A 185 19.72 -11.42 10.95
CA LEU A 185 19.38 -10.01 11.07
C LEU A 185 20.14 -9.36 12.23
N LEU A 186 20.45 -8.07 12.10
CA LEU A 186 20.76 -7.22 13.25
C LEU A 186 19.46 -6.83 13.97
N GLN A 187 19.56 -6.26 15.18
CA GLN A 187 18.38 -5.72 15.88
C GLN A 187 17.60 -4.74 15.00
N LYS A 188 18.30 -3.78 14.36
CA LYS A 188 17.69 -2.88 13.38
C LYS A 188 16.91 -3.62 12.29
N GLY A 189 17.44 -4.74 11.78
CA GLY A 189 16.75 -5.53 10.76
C GLY A 189 15.50 -6.22 11.29
N ALA A 190 15.51 -6.66 12.55
CA ALA A 190 14.33 -7.20 13.22
C ALA A 190 13.26 -6.13 13.45
N ASP A 191 13.66 -4.92 13.85
CA ASP A 191 12.75 -3.77 14.02
C ASP A 191 12.13 -3.37 12.67
N GLN A 192 12.94 -3.32 11.60
CA GLN A 192 12.46 -3.09 10.24
C GLN A 192 11.43 -4.13 9.81
N ALA A 193 11.72 -5.42 10.06
CA ALA A 193 10.82 -6.53 9.73
C ALA A 193 9.49 -6.45 10.48
N ALA A 194 9.50 -6.02 11.75
CA ALA A 194 8.28 -5.81 12.53
C ALA A 194 7.46 -4.63 11.98
N SER A 195 8.12 -3.50 11.67
CA SER A 195 7.49 -2.29 11.13
C SER A 195 6.76 -2.57 9.81
N VAL A 196 7.43 -3.18 8.82
CA VAL A 196 6.80 -3.41 7.50
C VAL A 196 5.78 -4.55 7.49
N ALA A 197 5.76 -5.41 8.50
CA ALA A 197 4.80 -6.52 8.56
C ALA A 197 3.35 -6.02 8.56
N HIS A 198 3.05 -4.95 9.29
CA HIS A 198 1.71 -4.37 9.34
C HIS A 198 1.31 -3.70 8.02
N GLY A 199 2.22 -2.92 7.43
CA GLY A 199 2.02 -2.32 6.11
C GLY A 199 1.78 -3.35 5.00
N ILE A 200 2.51 -4.47 5.01
CA ILE A 200 2.30 -5.57 4.05
C ILE A 200 0.98 -6.31 4.34
N ALA A 201 0.61 -6.49 5.61
CA ALA A 201 -0.64 -7.15 5.99
C ALA A 201 -1.89 -6.39 5.50
N ALA A 202 -1.80 -5.07 5.33
CA ALA A 202 -2.87 -4.23 4.77
C ALA A 202 -3.33 -4.69 3.37
N PHE A 203 -2.45 -5.32 2.58
CA PHE A 203 -2.76 -5.88 1.25
C PHE A 203 -3.30 -7.32 1.31
N ARG A 204 -3.54 -7.86 2.52
CA ARG A 204 -4.08 -9.21 2.82
C ARG A 204 -3.49 -10.33 1.96
N PRO A 205 -2.15 -10.50 1.96
CA PRO A 205 -1.51 -11.56 1.18
C PRO A 205 -2.07 -12.93 1.55
N LYS A 206 -2.28 -13.78 0.55
CA LYS A 206 -2.71 -15.19 0.71
C LYS A 206 -1.53 -16.16 0.65
N ARG A 207 -0.34 -15.66 0.29
CA ARG A 207 0.85 -16.47 0.16
C ARG A 207 2.10 -15.69 0.54
N LEU A 208 2.93 -16.36 1.33
CA LEU A 208 4.25 -15.88 1.70
C LEU A 208 5.29 -16.82 1.10
N VAL A 209 6.19 -16.29 0.30
CA VAL A 209 7.33 -17.01 -0.29
C VAL A 209 8.59 -16.26 0.05
N THR A 210 9.62 -16.98 0.46
CA THR A 210 10.88 -16.35 0.89
C THR A 210 12.07 -17.16 0.38
N SER A 211 13.21 -16.48 0.19
CA SER A 211 14.49 -17.18 0.14
C SER A 211 14.70 -17.96 1.44
N ASP A 212 15.34 -19.12 1.32
CA ASP A 212 15.84 -19.97 2.40
C ASP A 212 16.98 -19.36 3.24
N ALA A 213 17.48 -18.17 2.90
CA ALA A 213 18.49 -17.50 3.71
C ALA A 213 17.92 -17.06 5.08
N THR A 214 18.68 -17.28 6.16
CA THR A 214 18.27 -16.98 7.55
C THR A 214 17.70 -15.58 7.71
N ARG A 215 18.34 -14.55 7.15
CA ARG A 215 17.86 -13.17 7.17
C ARG A 215 16.52 -12.96 6.45
N CYS A 216 16.25 -13.65 5.34
CA CYS A 216 14.98 -13.54 4.62
C CYS A 216 13.86 -14.22 5.41
N VAL A 217 14.10 -15.43 5.92
CA VAL A 217 13.17 -16.16 6.80
C VAL A 217 12.84 -15.33 8.05
N ALA A 218 13.86 -14.75 8.69
CA ALA A 218 13.66 -13.89 9.86
C ALA A 218 12.91 -12.59 9.52
N THR A 219 13.10 -12.03 8.32
CA THR A 219 12.39 -10.79 7.90
C THR A 219 10.91 -11.04 7.68
N ILE A 220 10.53 -12.17 7.07
CA ILE A 220 9.11 -12.45 6.77
C ILE A 220 8.35 -13.02 7.99
N ALA A 221 9.06 -13.49 9.02
CA ALA A 221 8.46 -14.16 10.18
C ALA A 221 7.44 -13.32 10.97
N PRO A 222 7.66 -12.00 11.24
CA PRO A 222 6.64 -11.16 11.89
C PRO A 222 5.35 -11.10 11.09
N LEU A 223 5.45 -10.91 9.76
CA LEU A 223 4.29 -10.92 8.87
C LEU A 223 3.58 -12.28 8.90
N ALA A 224 4.32 -13.38 8.77
CA ALA A 224 3.77 -14.74 8.82
C ALA A 224 2.90 -15.00 10.06
N ARG A 225 3.37 -14.55 11.23
CA ARG A 225 2.58 -14.61 12.47
C ARG A 225 1.35 -13.70 12.44
N LEU A 226 1.51 -12.47 11.95
CA LEU A 226 0.44 -11.47 11.90
C LEU A 226 -0.73 -11.92 11.02
N VAL A 227 -0.44 -12.50 9.85
CA VAL A 227 -1.48 -12.97 8.90
C VAL A 227 -1.86 -14.44 9.08
N GLY A 228 -1.20 -15.17 9.99
CA GLY A 228 -1.46 -16.59 10.25
C GLY A 228 -1.14 -17.50 9.05
N LEU A 229 -0.09 -17.20 8.29
CA LEU A 229 0.31 -17.98 7.11
C LEU A 229 1.75 -18.51 7.24
N ASP A 230 1.97 -19.72 6.74
CA ASP A 230 3.33 -20.28 6.63
C ASP A 230 4.09 -19.65 5.46
N ALA A 231 5.33 -19.20 5.74
CA ALA A 231 6.25 -18.74 4.71
C ALA A 231 6.92 -19.94 4.01
N LYS A 232 6.69 -20.08 2.70
CA LYS A 232 7.28 -21.16 1.92
C LYS A 232 8.67 -20.78 1.45
N GLU A 233 9.67 -21.47 1.98
CA GLU A 233 11.05 -21.30 1.56
C GLU A 233 11.29 -21.83 0.13
N LYS A 234 12.05 -21.07 -0.65
CA LYS A 234 12.44 -21.40 -2.02
C LYS A 234 13.88 -20.98 -2.27
N ALA A 235 14.76 -21.97 -2.40
CA ALA A 235 16.14 -21.79 -2.86
C ALA A 235 16.22 -21.02 -4.20
N GLY A 236 15.21 -21.14 -5.07
CA GLY A 236 15.14 -20.40 -6.33
C GLY A 236 14.97 -18.87 -6.20
N LEU A 237 14.77 -18.33 -4.99
CA LEU A 237 14.82 -16.91 -4.66
C LEU A 237 16.11 -16.51 -3.92
N SER A 238 17.04 -17.44 -3.71
CA SER A 238 18.27 -17.16 -2.97
C SER A 238 19.28 -16.41 -3.82
N GLN A 239 20.14 -15.66 -3.15
CA GLN A 239 21.24 -14.96 -3.81
C GLN A 239 22.27 -15.95 -4.40
N ASP A 240 22.45 -17.10 -3.77
CA ASP A 240 23.39 -18.14 -4.24
C ASP A 240 22.87 -18.76 -5.55
N ALA A 241 21.58 -19.14 -5.58
CA ALA A 241 20.95 -19.65 -6.80
C ALA A 241 20.98 -18.61 -7.93
N TRP A 242 20.82 -17.33 -7.61
CA TRP A 242 20.97 -16.24 -8.56
C TRP A 242 22.40 -16.14 -9.11
N ALA A 243 23.41 -16.14 -8.25
CA ALA A 243 24.81 -16.06 -8.64
C ALA A 243 25.24 -17.24 -9.52
N ASP A 244 24.70 -18.43 -9.25
CA ASP A 244 24.99 -19.66 -9.99
C ASP A 244 24.14 -19.81 -11.28
N GLY A 245 23.24 -18.87 -11.58
CA GLY A 245 22.32 -18.96 -12.72
C GLY A 245 21.23 -20.03 -12.57
N ASN A 246 21.03 -20.54 -11.36
CA ASN A 246 20.05 -21.58 -11.00
C ASN A 246 18.76 -21.01 -10.38
N GLY A 247 18.61 -19.69 -10.38
CA GLY A 247 17.39 -18.99 -9.94
C GLY A 247 16.14 -19.51 -10.63
N ARG A 248 15.00 -19.46 -9.93
CA ARG A 248 13.69 -19.92 -10.44
C ARG A 248 12.62 -18.84 -10.37
N VAL A 249 13.03 -17.58 -10.40
CA VAL A 249 12.14 -16.41 -10.31
C VAL A 249 10.97 -16.49 -11.29
N PRO A 250 11.16 -16.75 -12.61
CA PRO A 250 10.05 -16.78 -13.56
C PRO A 250 8.99 -17.84 -13.21
N HIS A 251 9.40 -18.99 -12.70
CA HIS A 251 8.47 -20.03 -12.29
C HIS A 251 7.68 -19.64 -11.03
N ILE A 252 8.32 -18.96 -10.07
CA ILE A 252 7.68 -18.53 -8.82
C ILE A 252 6.67 -17.42 -9.10
N VAL A 253 7.07 -16.41 -9.87
CA VAL A 253 6.20 -15.29 -10.27
C VAL A 253 5.01 -15.79 -11.07
N ARG A 254 5.21 -16.71 -12.05
CA ARG A 254 4.10 -17.35 -12.78
C ARG A 254 3.03 -17.92 -11.84
N ARG A 255 3.43 -18.62 -10.78
CA ARG A 255 2.48 -19.22 -9.82
C ARG A 255 1.72 -18.21 -8.99
N VAL A 256 2.20 -16.97 -8.89
CA VAL A 256 1.45 -15.86 -8.27
C VAL A 256 0.38 -15.38 -9.26
N PHE A 257 0.75 -15.14 -10.53
CA PHE A 257 -0.20 -14.78 -11.59
C PHE A 257 -1.30 -15.82 -11.80
N ASP A 258 -0.97 -17.11 -11.87
CA ASP A 258 -1.92 -18.22 -12.06
C ASP A 258 -3.03 -18.27 -10.98
N ARG A 259 -2.85 -17.57 -9.86
CA ARG A 259 -3.75 -17.61 -8.70
C ARG A 259 -4.53 -16.32 -8.51
N GLU A 260 -4.07 -15.21 -9.09
CA GLU A 260 -4.68 -13.88 -8.92
C GLU A 260 -4.88 -13.48 -7.45
N GLU A 261 -3.95 -13.90 -6.59
CA GLU A 261 -3.97 -13.66 -5.15
C GLU A 261 -2.74 -12.84 -4.75
N SER A 262 -2.94 -11.87 -3.85
CA SER A 262 -1.82 -11.09 -3.30
C SER A 262 -0.79 -12.00 -2.65
N ALA A 263 0.49 -11.82 -2.97
CA ALA A 263 1.57 -12.66 -2.50
C ALA A 263 2.83 -11.85 -2.20
N VAL A 264 3.56 -12.28 -1.18
CA VAL A 264 4.84 -11.68 -0.79
C VAL A 264 5.99 -12.56 -1.24
N LEU A 265 6.99 -11.95 -1.87
CA LEU A 265 8.24 -12.54 -2.32
C LEU A 265 9.39 -11.85 -1.57
N CYS A 266 9.85 -12.45 -0.48
CA CYS A 266 11.01 -11.93 0.27
C CYS A 266 12.33 -12.47 -0.31
N SER A 267 13.25 -11.57 -0.67
CA SER A 267 14.51 -11.95 -1.32
C SER A 267 15.62 -10.90 -1.09
N HIS A 268 16.63 -10.90 -1.96
CA HIS A 268 17.89 -10.18 -1.84
C HIS A 268 18.01 -9.11 -2.92
N GLY A 269 18.77 -8.06 -2.65
CA GLY A 269 18.99 -6.94 -3.58
C GLY A 269 19.28 -7.35 -5.03
N PRO A 270 20.19 -8.29 -5.30
CA PRO A 270 20.48 -8.73 -6.68
C PRO A 270 19.35 -9.50 -7.38
N VAL A 271 18.44 -10.12 -6.61
CA VAL A 271 17.36 -10.96 -7.13
C VAL A 271 16.09 -10.14 -7.41
N LEU A 272 15.88 -9.03 -6.68
CA LEU A 272 14.67 -8.22 -6.84
C LEU A 272 14.48 -7.70 -8.28
N PRO A 273 15.52 -7.21 -8.99
CA PRO A 273 15.40 -6.81 -10.39
C PRO A 273 14.82 -7.92 -11.29
N GLU A 274 15.15 -9.19 -11.06
CA GLU A 274 14.59 -10.29 -11.85
C GLU A 274 13.11 -10.51 -11.56
N ILE A 275 12.68 -10.35 -10.31
CA ILE A 275 11.27 -10.47 -9.93
C ILE A 275 10.48 -9.36 -10.61
N VAL A 276 10.94 -8.11 -10.50
CA VAL A 276 10.30 -6.94 -11.13
C VAL A 276 10.28 -7.11 -12.66
N HIS A 277 11.39 -7.54 -13.26
CA HIS A 277 11.47 -7.76 -14.71
C HIS A 277 10.48 -8.82 -15.21
N ASP A 278 10.30 -9.93 -14.49
CA ASP A 278 9.35 -10.97 -14.88
C ASP A 278 7.90 -10.46 -14.78
N VAL A 279 7.57 -9.67 -13.75
CA VAL A 279 6.26 -9.00 -13.62
C VAL A 279 6.01 -8.04 -14.78
N VAL A 280 7.00 -7.19 -15.11
CA VAL A 280 6.93 -6.23 -16.23
C VAL A 280 6.72 -6.96 -17.56
N THR A 281 7.48 -8.03 -17.79
CA THR A 281 7.38 -8.83 -19.01
C THR A 281 6.01 -9.47 -19.17
N ARG A 282 5.44 -10.01 -18.09
CA ARG A 282 4.10 -10.64 -18.10
C ARG A 282 2.96 -9.65 -18.30
N THR A 283 3.14 -8.43 -17.82
CA THR A 283 2.11 -7.39 -17.88
C THR A 283 2.25 -6.48 -19.11
N GLY A 284 3.36 -6.59 -19.86
CA GLY A 284 3.67 -5.70 -20.96
C GLY A 284 3.91 -4.25 -20.53
N ALA A 285 4.16 -4.01 -19.24
CA ALA A 285 4.36 -2.66 -18.71
C ALA A 285 5.66 -2.03 -19.24
N ALA A 286 5.67 -0.71 -19.36
CA ALA A 286 6.89 0.03 -19.66
C ALA A 286 7.72 0.22 -18.38
N LEU A 287 9.06 0.14 -18.49
CA LEU A 287 9.96 0.43 -17.37
C LEU A 287 9.98 1.94 -17.06
N GLY A 288 9.18 2.35 -16.07
CA GLY A 288 9.19 3.67 -15.46
C GLY A 288 10.07 3.76 -14.20
N ASP A 289 10.12 4.95 -13.61
CA ASP A 289 10.97 5.22 -12.44
C ASP A 289 10.53 4.46 -11.18
N GLU A 290 9.22 4.27 -11.01
CA GLU A 290 8.66 3.45 -9.92
C GLU A 290 9.17 2.00 -9.97
N LEU A 291 9.21 1.41 -11.17
CA LEU A 291 9.73 0.06 -11.37
C LEU A 291 11.26 -0.03 -11.21
N ARG A 292 11.98 1.03 -11.57
CA ARG A 292 13.43 1.12 -11.27
C ARG A 292 13.64 1.15 -9.76
N HIS A 293 12.84 1.93 -9.02
CA HIS A 293 12.92 1.99 -7.57
C HIS A 293 12.56 0.65 -6.91
N ALA A 294 11.51 -0.01 -7.39
CA ALA A 294 11.12 -1.37 -6.99
C ALA A 294 12.24 -2.41 -7.22
N SER A 295 13.12 -2.18 -8.19
CA SER A 295 14.27 -3.05 -8.46
C SER A 295 15.46 -2.79 -7.53
N SER A 296 15.50 -1.65 -6.84
CA SER A 296 16.63 -1.20 -6.02
C SER A 296 16.25 -0.89 -4.57
N LEU A 297 15.30 -1.65 -4.00
CA LEU A 297 14.80 -1.46 -2.64
C LEU A 297 15.91 -1.41 -1.58
N GLY A 298 15.78 -0.54 -0.58
CA GLY A 298 16.60 -0.54 0.64
C GLY A 298 16.33 -1.77 1.51
N THR A 299 17.22 -2.07 2.46
CA THR A 299 17.01 -3.22 3.37
C THR A 299 15.80 -2.98 4.27
N GLY A 300 14.84 -3.90 4.25
CA GLY A 300 13.57 -3.78 4.95
C GLY A 300 12.46 -3.14 4.13
N ASP A 301 12.79 -2.48 3.01
CA ASP A 301 11.78 -1.86 2.14
C ASP A 301 10.97 -2.94 1.40
N PHE A 302 9.72 -2.60 1.08
CA PHE A 302 8.88 -3.41 0.21
C PHE A 302 8.25 -2.58 -0.90
N CYS A 303 7.94 -3.23 -2.02
CA CYS A 303 7.17 -2.66 -3.11
C CYS A 303 5.96 -3.55 -3.41
N ALA A 304 4.77 -2.94 -3.52
CA ALA A 304 3.56 -3.59 -4.00
C ALA A 304 3.32 -3.23 -5.47
N MET A 305 3.35 -4.24 -6.34
CA MET A 305 2.96 -4.13 -7.74
C MET A 305 1.53 -4.65 -7.90
N HIS A 306 0.60 -3.75 -8.20
CA HIS A 306 -0.83 -4.07 -8.32
C HIS A 306 -1.16 -4.51 -9.73
N VAL A 307 -1.70 -5.72 -9.86
CA VAL A 307 -1.98 -6.36 -11.14
C VAL A 307 -3.48 -6.60 -11.27
N SER A 308 -4.06 -6.28 -12.43
CA SER A 308 -5.50 -6.46 -12.68
C SER A 308 -5.91 -7.94 -12.63
N VAL A 309 -7.05 -8.22 -11.99
CA VAL A 309 -7.72 -9.53 -11.98
C VAL A 309 -8.52 -9.72 -13.28
N GLY A 310 -8.55 -10.94 -13.84
CA GLY A 310 -9.56 -11.35 -14.83
C GLY A 310 -9.49 -10.71 -16.22
N ALA A 311 -8.49 -9.87 -16.50
CA ALA A 311 -8.27 -9.31 -17.84
C ALA A 311 -7.66 -10.37 -18.78
N PRO A 312 -7.95 -10.36 -20.10
CA PRO A 312 -7.44 -11.37 -21.04
C PRO A 312 -5.90 -11.40 -21.11
N ASN A 313 -5.25 -10.31 -20.68
CA ASN A 313 -3.85 -10.27 -20.26
C ASN A 313 -3.78 -9.39 -19.00
N HIS A 314 -3.14 -9.88 -17.94
CA HIS A 314 -2.90 -9.10 -16.72
C HIS A 314 -2.20 -7.77 -17.05
N ARG A 315 -2.67 -6.66 -16.49
CA ARG A 315 -2.03 -5.34 -16.60
C ARG A 315 -1.45 -4.93 -15.26
N LEU A 316 -0.26 -4.32 -15.29
CA LEU A 316 0.28 -3.61 -14.13
C LEU A 316 -0.47 -2.29 -13.99
N VAL A 317 -1.23 -2.16 -12.91
CA VAL A 317 -2.16 -1.05 -12.67
C VAL A 317 -1.48 0.06 -11.87
N ALA A 318 -0.63 -0.29 -10.92
CA ALA A 318 0.11 0.66 -10.09
C ALA A 318 1.33 -0.01 -9.44
N VAL A 319 2.30 0.81 -9.04
CA VAL A 319 3.49 0.40 -8.28
C VAL A 319 3.65 1.38 -7.13
N GLU A 320 3.78 0.86 -5.91
CA GLU A 320 4.06 1.68 -4.73
C GLU A 320 5.19 1.06 -3.91
N THR A 321 6.05 1.91 -3.34
CA THR A 321 7.18 1.48 -2.52
C THR A 321 7.10 2.11 -1.15
N HIS A 322 7.39 1.31 -0.14
CA HIS A 322 7.24 1.66 1.26
C HIS A 322 8.50 1.31 2.02
N GLN A 323 8.86 2.19 2.96
CA GLN A 323 10.03 2.04 3.82
C GLN A 323 9.58 1.72 5.25
N PRO A 324 10.42 1.01 6.04
CA PRO A 324 10.20 0.87 7.47
C PRO A 324 10.18 2.24 8.17
N THR A 325 9.44 2.34 9.26
CA THR A 325 9.32 3.56 10.09
C THR A 325 10.44 3.71 11.13
N VAL A 326 11.50 2.89 11.03
CA VAL A 326 12.59 2.72 12.03
C VAL A 326 14.00 2.72 11.43
#